data_AF-A0A832AU06-F1
#
_entry.id   AF-A0A832AU06-F1
#
_cell.length_a   1.000
_cell.length_b   1.000
_cell.length_c   1.000
_cell.angle_alpha   90.00
_cell.angle_beta   90.00
_cell.angle_gamma   90.00
#
_symmetry.space_group_name_H-M   'P 1'
#
loop_
_entity.id
_entity.type
_entity.pdbx_description
1 polymer ?
#
loop_
_entity_poly.entity_id
_entity_poly.type
_entity_poly.pdbx_seq_one_letter_code
_entity_poly.pdbx_strand_id
1 'polypeptide(L)'
;MSYLVPTEFVTKLVDSGESKIYMSTKDTLIRGYMAGAILALAAVFAITVAMKSGSFILASALFPVGFIMLYLMKFDLLTGVFMLVPLAWLDKRPGVTVGQILRNWGMVALGNFGGAITVAVMMAFVFTYGTFDTEIAGFGGKIAAKVAGIGEARTLGY
;
A
#
# COMPACT_ATOMS: atom_id res chain seq x y z
N MET A 1 -24.65 14.65 12.20
CA MET A 1 -23.32 14.92 12.78
C MET A 1 -22.36 13.90 12.20
N SER A 2 -21.16 14.30 11.76
CA SER A 2 -20.12 13.39 11.23
C SER A 2 -19.28 12.72 12.33
N TYR A 3 -19.44 13.15 13.59
CA TYR A 3 -18.75 12.59 14.74
C TYR A 3 -19.49 11.36 15.26
N LEU A 4 -18.75 10.27 15.50
CA LEU A 4 -19.24 9.05 16.14
C LEU A 4 -18.59 8.93 17.51
N VAL A 5 -19.37 8.49 18.50
CA VAL A 5 -18.80 8.18 19.82
C VAL A 5 -17.92 6.92 19.73
N PRO A 6 -16.90 6.75 20.59
CA PRO A 6 -15.96 5.63 20.50
C PRO A 6 -16.62 4.24 20.42
N THR A 7 -17.73 4.04 21.15
CA THR A 7 -18.49 2.79 21.13
C THR A 7 -19.08 2.48 19.76
N GLU A 8 -19.63 3.46 19.06
CA GLU A 8 -20.14 3.30 17.69
C GLU A 8 -18.99 3.13 16.68
N PHE A 9 -17.88 3.82 16.90
CA PHE A 9 -16.71 3.75 16.02
C PHE A 9 -16.08 2.36 16.01
N VAL A 10 -15.90 1.75 17.19
CA VAL A 10 -15.35 0.40 17.34
C VAL A 10 -16.22 -0.62 16.62
N THR A 11 -17.54 -0.56 16.77
CA THR A 11 -18.46 -1.46 16.06
C THR A 11 -18.26 -1.39 14.54
N LYS A 12 -18.10 -0.19 13.97
CA LYS A 12 -17.82 -0.03 12.53
C LYS A 12 -16.48 -0.61 12.10
N LEU A 13 -15.45 -0.53 12.94
CA LEU A 13 -14.16 -1.17 12.67
C LEU A 13 -14.28 -2.69 12.64
N VAL A 14 -15.00 -3.26 13.61
CA VAL A 14 -15.29 -4.69 13.70
C VAL A 14 -16.08 -5.17 12.48
N ASP A 15 -17.17 -4.48 12.13
CA ASP A 15 -18.01 -4.79 10.96
C ASP A 15 -17.18 -4.71 9.66
N SER A 16 -16.28 -3.73 9.57
CA SER A 16 -15.36 -3.62 8.45
C SER A 16 -14.42 -4.83 8.39
N GLY A 17 -13.82 -5.23 9.51
CA GLY A 17 -12.99 -6.44 9.61
C GLY A 17 -13.71 -7.71 9.16
N GLU A 18 -14.94 -7.90 9.64
CA GLU A 18 -15.79 -9.04 9.26
C GLU A 18 -16.06 -9.07 7.75
N SER A 19 -16.37 -7.92 7.15
CA SER A 19 -16.60 -7.82 5.70
C SER A 19 -15.37 -8.22 4.86
N LYS A 20 -14.16 -8.00 5.37
CA LYS A 20 -12.92 -8.40 4.69
C LYS A 20 -12.65 -9.90 4.80
N ILE A 21 -13.04 -10.52 5.92
CA ILE A 21 -12.91 -11.97 6.14
C ILE A 21 -13.72 -12.74 5.10
N TYR A 22 -14.96 -12.31 4.84
CA TYR A 22 -15.88 -12.97 3.92
C TYR A 22 -15.74 -12.52 2.46
N MET A 23 -14.77 -11.67 2.16
CA MET A 23 -14.54 -11.19 0.80
C MET A 23 -14.05 -12.32 -0.12
N SER A 24 -14.54 -12.29 -1.38
CA SER A 24 -14.13 -13.24 -2.41
C SER A 24 -12.63 -13.11 -2.72
N THR A 25 -11.97 -14.22 -3.04
CA THR A 25 -10.53 -14.21 -3.40
C THR A 25 -10.23 -13.22 -4.52
N LYS A 26 -11.11 -13.14 -5.52
CA LYS A 26 -10.99 -12.23 -6.67
C LYS A 26 -10.99 -10.77 -6.20
N ASP A 27 -11.97 -10.39 -5.38
CA ASP A 27 -12.08 -9.00 -4.92
C ASP A 27 -10.94 -8.64 -3.97
N THR A 28 -10.54 -9.55 -3.09
CA THR A 28 -9.38 -9.35 -2.20
C THR A 28 -8.10 -9.13 -3.00
N LEU A 29 -7.84 -9.94 -4.02
CA LEU A 29 -6.65 -9.79 -4.85
C LEU A 29 -6.66 -8.50 -5.67
N ILE A 30 -7.80 -8.14 -6.30
CA ILE A 30 -7.91 -6.91 -7.09
C ILE A 30 -7.70 -5.68 -6.19
N ARG A 31 -8.39 -5.64 -5.05
CA ARG A 31 -8.29 -4.53 -4.10
C ARG A 31 -6.90 -4.44 -3.48
N GLY A 32 -6.29 -5.58 -3.16
CA GLY A 32 -4.92 -5.65 -2.68
C GLY A 32 -3.91 -5.20 -3.73
N TYR A 33 -4.06 -5.65 -4.98
CA TYR A 33 -3.20 -5.26 -6.08
C TYR A 33 -3.22 -3.75 -6.32
N MET A 34 -4.42 -3.17 -6.41
CA MET A 34 -4.57 -1.73 -6.59
C MET A 34 -4.00 -0.94 -5.41
N ALA A 35 -4.12 -1.45 -4.18
CA ALA A 35 -3.53 -0.81 -3.02
C ALA A 35 -2.00 -0.73 -3.10
N GLY A 36 -1.37 -1.86 -3.45
CA GLY A 36 0.09 -1.92 -3.65
C GLY A 36 0.58 -1.00 -4.76
N ALA A 37 -0.11 -1.00 -5.90
CA ALA A 37 0.23 -0.15 -7.03
C ALA A 37 0.15 1.34 -6.70
N ILE A 38 -0.96 1.79 -6.10
CA ILE A 38 -1.15 3.20 -5.74
C ILE A 38 -0.13 3.66 -4.70
N LEU A 39 0.15 2.84 -3.69
CA LEU A 39 1.10 3.22 -2.65
C LEU A 39 2.54 3.25 -3.18
N ALA A 40 2.92 2.31 -4.06
CA ALA A 40 4.22 2.34 -4.74
C ALA A 40 4.38 3.59 -5.62
N LEU A 41 3.32 3.97 -6.35
CA LEU A 41 3.33 5.19 -7.16
C LEU A 41 3.44 6.45 -6.28
N ALA A 42 2.72 6.51 -5.16
CA ALA A 42 2.81 7.60 -4.21
C ALA A 42 4.22 7.72 -3.59
N ALA A 43 4.89 6.60 -3.33
CA ALA A 43 6.27 6.58 -2.83
C ALA A 43 7.25 7.17 -3.85
N VAL A 44 7.18 6.74 -5.12
CA VAL A 44 8.02 7.28 -6.20
C VAL A 44 7.73 8.77 -6.43
N PHE A 45 6.47 9.17 -6.36
CA PHE A 45 6.06 10.57 -6.42
C PHE A 45 6.69 11.41 -5.30
N ALA A 46 6.60 10.96 -4.03
CA ALA A 46 7.20 11.66 -2.91
C ALA A 46 8.72 11.77 -3.02
N ILE A 47 9.41 10.70 -3.44
CA ILE A 47 10.86 10.72 -3.71
C ILE A 47 11.18 11.75 -4.81
N THR A 48 10.39 11.79 -5.87
CA THR A 48 10.55 12.75 -6.97
C THR A 48 10.39 14.20 -6.48
N VAL A 49 9.40 14.47 -5.63
CA VAL A 49 9.20 15.78 -5.01
C VAL A 49 10.41 16.16 -4.16
N ALA A 50 10.90 15.26 -3.31
CA ALA A 50 12.06 15.50 -2.45
C ALA A 50 13.29 15.85 -3.30
N MET A 51 13.53 15.10 -4.39
CA MET A 51 14.68 15.33 -5.26
C MET A 51 14.58 16.62 -6.07
N LYS A 52 13.38 17.00 -6.53
CA LYS A 52 13.18 18.24 -7.31
C LYS A 52 13.19 19.50 -6.45
N SER A 53 12.60 19.43 -5.25
CA SER A 53 12.45 20.60 -4.37
C SER A 53 13.58 20.74 -3.34
N GLY A 54 14.32 19.67 -3.05
CA GLY A 54 15.24 19.60 -1.92
C GLY A 54 14.55 19.52 -0.55
N SER A 55 13.20 19.52 -0.50
CA SER A 55 12.43 19.56 0.75
C SER A 55 11.79 18.21 1.05
N PHE A 56 12.33 17.52 2.06
CA PHE A 56 11.70 16.31 2.60
C PHE A 56 10.36 16.61 3.29
N ILE A 57 10.21 17.82 3.86
CA ILE A 57 8.94 18.23 4.47
C ILE A 57 7.84 18.29 3.41
N LEU A 58 8.12 18.87 2.24
CA LEU A 58 7.14 18.93 1.14
C LEU A 58 6.79 17.53 0.63
N ALA A 59 7.79 16.66 0.44
CA ALA A 59 7.56 15.29 0.04
C ALA A 59 6.69 14.51 1.05
N SER A 60 6.99 14.64 2.34
CA SER A 60 6.22 14.01 3.41
C SER A 60 4.79 14.55 3.53
N ALA A 61 4.57 15.85 3.26
CA ALA A 61 3.25 16.44 3.23
C ALA A 61 2.39 15.94 2.05
N LEU A 62 3.02 15.59 0.93
CA LEU A 62 2.34 15.13 -0.28
C LEU A 62 2.20 13.60 -0.37
N PHE A 63 3.04 12.82 0.30
CA PHE A 63 2.95 11.35 0.35
C PHE A 63 1.57 10.79 0.76
N PRO A 64 0.82 11.39 1.71
CA PRO A 64 -0.51 10.92 2.10
C PRO A 64 -1.54 10.84 0.97
N VAL A 65 -1.29 11.46 -0.20
CA VAL A 65 -2.14 11.30 -1.38
C VAL A 65 -2.40 9.83 -1.72
N GLY A 66 -1.40 8.96 -1.53
CA GLY A 66 -1.57 7.52 -1.71
C GLY A 66 -2.65 6.96 -0.79
N PHE A 67 -2.56 7.20 0.51
CA PHE A 67 -3.53 6.73 1.50
C PHE A 67 -4.93 7.31 1.30
N ILE A 68 -5.03 8.58 0.87
CA ILE A 68 -6.33 9.20 0.52
C ILE A 68 -6.98 8.42 -0.62
N MET A 69 -6.22 8.10 -1.67
CA MET A 69 -6.72 7.31 -2.80
C MET A 69 -7.15 5.90 -2.36
N LEU A 70 -6.36 5.24 -1.51
CA LEU A 70 -6.73 3.92 -0.95
C LEU A 70 -8.07 3.98 -0.21
N TYR A 71 -8.28 5.01 0.60
CA TYR A 71 -9.52 5.18 1.36
C TYR A 71 -10.72 5.47 0.45
N LEU A 72 -10.59 6.41 -0.49
CA LEU A 72 -11.66 6.79 -1.43
C LEU A 72 -12.08 5.62 -2.33
N MET A 73 -11.11 4.85 -2.81
CA MET A 73 -11.36 3.68 -3.66
C MET A 73 -11.64 2.40 -2.87
N LYS A 74 -11.57 2.48 -1.53
CA LYS A 74 -11.76 1.36 -0.59
C LYS A 74 -10.83 0.18 -0.86
N PHE A 75 -9.59 0.43 -1.27
CA PHE A 75 -8.61 -0.64 -1.49
C PHE A 75 -8.01 -1.15 -0.19
N ASP A 76 -7.57 -2.41 -0.23
CA ASP A 76 -7.16 -3.15 0.96
C ASP A 76 -5.64 -3.20 1.05
N LEU A 77 -5.10 -2.40 1.98
CA LEU A 77 -3.69 -2.42 2.32
C LEU A 77 -3.44 -3.41 3.45
N LEU A 78 -2.35 -4.17 3.36
CA LEU A 78 -2.00 -5.22 4.32
C LEU A 78 -1.97 -4.69 5.77
N THR A 79 -1.35 -3.53 5.97
CA THR A 79 -1.26 -2.89 7.28
C THR A 79 -2.63 -2.46 7.84
N GLY A 80 -3.59 -2.12 6.96
CA GLY A 80 -4.95 -1.82 7.36
C GLY A 80 -5.70 -3.07 7.81
N VAL A 81 -5.60 -4.16 7.04
CA VAL A 81 -6.26 -5.42 7.41
C VAL A 81 -5.63 -6.10 8.62
N PHE A 82 -4.34 -5.87 8.90
CA PHE A 82 -3.70 -6.29 10.16
C PHE A 82 -4.41 -5.72 11.39
N MET A 83 -5.00 -4.53 11.29
CA MET A 83 -5.80 -3.96 12.36
C MET A 83 -7.25 -4.44 12.30
N LEU A 84 -7.89 -4.41 11.13
CA LEU A 84 -9.33 -4.63 11.02
C LEU A 84 -9.75 -6.09 11.27
N VAL A 85 -9.10 -7.07 10.65
CA VAL A 85 -9.62 -8.45 10.68
C VAL A 85 -9.43 -9.15 12.04
N PRO A 86 -8.38 -8.86 12.85
CA PRO A 86 -8.31 -9.40 14.21
C PRO A 86 -9.41 -8.85 15.13
N LEU A 87 -9.88 -7.62 14.91
CA LEU A 87 -10.98 -7.05 15.72
C LEU A 87 -12.27 -7.86 15.55
N ALA A 88 -12.57 -8.33 14.34
CA ALA A 88 -13.73 -9.22 14.10
C ALA A 88 -13.63 -10.55 14.87
N TRP A 89 -12.41 -11.08 14.99
CA TRP A 89 -12.17 -12.30 15.77
C TRP A 89 -12.22 -12.05 17.28
N LEU A 90 -11.65 -10.95 17.76
CA LEU A 90 -11.68 -10.55 19.18
C LEU A 90 -13.12 -10.25 19.65
N ASP A 91 -13.95 -9.67 18.78
CA ASP A 91 -15.39 -9.46 19.02
C ASP A 91 -16.21 -10.76 18.93
N LYS A 92 -15.56 -11.90 18.62
CA LYS A 92 -16.19 -13.23 18.49
C LYS A 92 -17.29 -13.28 17.43
N ARG A 93 -17.08 -12.61 16.29
CA ARG A 93 -18.04 -12.64 15.20
C ARG A 93 -18.29 -14.08 14.73
N PRO A 94 -19.57 -14.48 14.52
CA PRO A 94 -19.89 -15.85 14.14
C PRO A 94 -19.14 -16.28 12.88
N GLY A 95 -18.49 -17.44 12.93
CA GLY A 95 -17.79 -18.02 11.79
C GLY A 95 -16.43 -17.40 11.45
N VAL A 96 -15.95 -16.40 12.20
CA VAL A 96 -14.60 -15.84 12.02
C VAL A 96 -13.56 -16.73 12.72
N THR A 97 -12.56 -17.16 11.96
CA THR A 97 -11.49 -18.06 12.40
C THR A 97 -10.12 -17.46 12.12
N VAL A 98 -9.11 -17.88 12.88
CA VAL A 98 -7.70 -17.51 12.64
C VAL A 98 -7.24 -17.94 11.24
N GLY A 99 -7.74 -19.07 10.74
CA GLY A 99 -7.45 -19.52 9.37
C GLY A 99 -7.92 -18.54 8.29
N GLN A 100 -9.10 -17.91 8.47
CA GLN A 100 -9.57 -16.89 7.54
C GLN A 100 -8.78 -15.58 7.66
N ILE A 101 -8.32 -15.22 8.86
CA ILE A 101 -7.41 -14.07 9.05
C ILE A 101 -6.13 -14.28 8.25
N LEU A 102 -5.48 -15.44 8.43
CA LEU A 102 -4.25 -15.77 7.71
C LEU A 102 -4.47 -15.84 6.19
N ARG A 103 -5.61 -16.39 5.73
CA ARG A 103 -6.00 -16.35 4.31
C ARG A 103 -6.11 -14.91 3.80
N ASN A 104 -6.82 -14.04 4.52
CA ASN A 104 -7.00 -12.65 4.12
C ASN A 104 -5.65 -11.94 4.04
N TRP A 105 -4.81 -12.06 5.07
CA TRP A 105 -3.47 -11.47 5.09
C TRP A 105 -2.60 -11.97 3.94
N GLY A 106 -2.58 -13.28 3.69
CA GLY A 106 -1.83 -13.86 2.58
C GLY A 106 -2.29 -13.32 1.22
N MET A 107 -3.60 -13.27 0.99
CA MET A 107 -4.15 -12.75 -0.27
C MET A 107 -3.88 -11.25 -0.46
N VAL A 108 -4.07 -10.44 0.58
CA VAL A 108 -3.80 -9.00 0.51
C VAL A 108 -2.30 -8.74 0.34
N ALA A 109 -1.43 -9.49 1.04
CA ALA A 109 0.02 -9.38 0.89
C ALA A 109 0.46 -9.71 -0.54
N LEU A 110 -0.03 -10.82 -1.11
CA LEU A 110 0.25 -11.19 -2.50
C LEU A 110 -0.25 -10.13 -3.49
N GLY A 111 -1.46 -9.60 -3.27
CA GLY A 111 -1.99 -8.48 -4.06
C GLY A 111 -1.09 -7.25 -3.98
N ASN A 112 -0.85 -6.75 -2.76
CA ASN A 112 -0.01 -5.57 -2.52
C ASN A 112 1.38 -5.71 -3.15
N PHE A 113 2.01 -6.87 -2.99
CA PHE A 113 3.30 -7.17 -3.60
C PHE A 113 3.25 -7.16 -5.12
N GLY A 114 2.27 -7.84 -5.73
CA GLY A 114 2.11 -7.85 -7.19
C GLY A 114 1.88 -6.45 -7.78
N GLY A 115 1.05 -5.64 -7.11
CA GLY A 115 0.82 -4.24 -7.52
C GLY A 115 2.08 -3.39 -7.40
N ALA A 116 2.81 -3.52 -6.28
CA ALA A 116 4.05 -2.81 -6.06
C ALA A 116 5.15 -3.19 -7.06
N ILE A 117 5.32 -4.48 -7.36
CA ILE A 117 6.26 -4.95 -8.40
C ILE A 117 5.89 -4.40 -9.76
N THR A 118 4.62 -4.43 -10.13
CA THR A 118 4.19 -3.93 -11.44
C THR A 118 4.56 -2.46 -11.60
N VAL A 119 4.31 -1.65 -10.58
CA VAL A 119 4.71 -0.24 -10.58
C VAL A 119 6.23 -0.10 -10.56
N ALA A 120 6.97 -0.91 -9.79
CA ALA A 120 8.43 -0.87 -9.78
C ALA A 120 9.03 -1.14 -11.18
N VAL A 121 8.56 -2.17 -11.88
CA VAL A 121 8.98 -2.50 -13.25
C VAL A 121 8.60 -1.38 -14.23
N MET A 122 7.36 -0.89 -14.14
CA MET A 122 6.89 0.20 -14.99
C MET A 122 7.70 1.48 -14.79
N MET A 123 7.98 1.85 -13.54
CA MET A 123 8.77 3.05 -13.23
C MET A 123 10.23 2.89 -13.63
N ALA A 124 10.82 1.70 -13.43
CA ALA A 124 12.17 1.41 -13.92
C ALA A 124 12.24 1.57 -15.44
N PHE A 125 11.29 1.00 -16.18
CA PHE A 125 11.21 1.15 -17.63
C PHE A 125 11.05 2.63 -18.04
N VAL A 126 10.07 3.34 -17.47
CA VAL A 126 9.77 4.74 -17.83
C VAL A 126 10.95 5.67 -17.51
N PHE A 127 11.55 5.52 -16.32
CA PHE A 127 12.65 6.38 -15.89
C PHE A 127 13.99 6.10 -16.56
N THR A 128 14.16 4.93 -17.18
CA THR A 128 15.38 4.56 -17.91
C THR A 128 15.19 4.52 -19.43
N TYR A 129 14.05 5.04 -19.94
CA TYR A 129 13.67 4.94 -21.35
C TYR A 129 13.74 3.51 -21.92
N GLY A 130 13.46 2.52 -21.08
CA GLY A 130 13.46 1.10 -21.43
C GLY A 130 14.84 0.43 -21.49
N THR A 131 15.91 1.17 -21.23
CA THR A 131 17.29 0.64 -21.28
C THR A 131 17.73 -0.02 -19.98
N PHE A 132 17.06 0.28 -18.87
CA PHE A 132 17.47 -0.07 -17.50
C PHE A 132 18.84 0.49 -17.08
N ASP A 133 19.40 1.40 -17.88
CA ASP A 133 20.61 2.15 -17.57
C ASP A 133 20.22 3.52 -16.97
N THR A 134 20.64 3.75 -15.73
CA THR A 134 20.33 4.97 -14.98
C THR A 134 21.22 6.16 -15.37
N GLU A 135 22.33 5.94 -16.05
CA GLU A 135 23.30 6.99 -16.39
C GLU A 135 22.84 7.78 -17.62
N ILE A 136 22.19 7.12 -18.58
CA ILE A 136 21.79 7.72 -19.86
C ILE A 136 20.41 8.41 -19.83
N ALA A 137 19.62 8.20 -18.76
CA ALA A 137 18.23 8.64 -18.69
C ALA A 137 17.98 9.95 -17.92
N GLY A 138 19.00 10.81 -17.83
CA GLY A 138 18.89 12.16 -17.26
C GLY A 138 18.34 12.17 -15.83
N PHE A 139 17.37 13.05 -15.55
CA PHE A 139 16.78 13.16 -14.21
C PHE A 139 15.93 11.92 -13.83
N GLY A 140 15.31 11.25 -14.80
CA GLY A 140 14.59 9.99 -14.57
C GLY A 140 15.53 8.91 -14.04
N GLY A 141 16.68 8.75 -14.69
CA GLY A 141 17.73 7.82 -14.26
C GLY A 141 18.21 8.07 -12.82
N LYS A 142 18.36 9.34 -12.42
CA LYS A 142 18.68 9.70 -11.02
C LYS A 142 17.60 9.26 -10.02
N ILE A 143 16.32 9.40 -10.37
CA ILE A 143 15.21 8.91 -9.52
C ILE A 143 15.26 7.38 -9.43
N ALA A 144 15.43 6.70 -10.57
CA ALA A 144 15.52 5.24 -10.60
C ALA A 144 16.67 4.71 -9.72
N ALA A 145 17.86 5.29 -9.84
CA ALA A 145 19.00 4.96 -8.99
C ALA A 145 18.71 5.23 -7.50
N LYS A 146 18.07 6.37 -7.19
CA LYS A 146 17.72 6.70 -5.80
C LYS A 146 16.71 5.71 -5.20
N VAL A 147 15.68 5.34 -5.95
CA VAL A 147 14.65 4.38 -5.51
C VAL A 147 15.27 2.99 -5.32
N ALA A 148 16.11 2.54 -6.25
CA ALA A 148 16.83 1.26 -6.16
C ALA A 148 17.72 1.22 -4.90
N GLY A 149 18.53 2.26 -4.67
CA GLY A 149 19.38 2.34 -3.48
C GLY A 149 18.60 2.41 -2.17
N ILE A 150 17.42 3.03 -2.14
CA ILE A 150 16.53 2.96 -0.96
C ILE A 150 16.07 1.52 -0.74
N GLY A 151 15.67 0.81 -1.80
CA GLY A 151 15.26 -0.60 -1.70
C GLY A 151 16.37 -1.49 -1.15
N GLU A 152 17.59 -1.37 -1.70
CA GLU A 152 18.77 -2.10 -1.24
C GLU A 152 19.07 -1.83 0.24
N ALA A 153 19.14 -0.55 0.64
CA ALA A 153 19.42 -0.18 2.03
C ALA A 153 18.39 -0.71 3.03
N ARG A 154 17.13 -0.86 2.61
CA ARG A 154 16.05 -1.45 3.43
C ARG A 154 16.13 -2.96 3.53
N THR A 155 16.91 -3.61 2.68
CA THR A 155 17.05 -5.08 2.65
C THR A 155 18.32 -5.53 3.36
N LEU A 156 19.39 -4.72 3.32
CA LEU A 156 20.69 -5.03 3.94
C LEU A 156 20.80 -4.57 5.41
N GLY A 157 19.89 -3.72 5.89
CA GLY A 157 19.99 -3.06 7.20
C GLY A 157 19.49 -3.87 8.41
N TYR A 158 19.48 -5.20 8.34
CA TYR A 158 19.12 -6.10 9.45
C TYR A 158 20.33 -6.92 9.91
#